data_AF-A0A4Y8YUY0-F1
#
_entry.id   AF-A0A4Y8YUY0-F1
#
_cell.length_a   1.000
_cell.length_b   1.000
_cell.length_c   1.000
_cell.angle_alpha   90.00
_cell.angle_beta   90.00
_cell.angle_gamma   90.00
#
_symmetry.space_group_name_H-M   'P 1'
#
loop_
_entity.id
_entity.type
_entity.pdbx_description
1 polymer ?
#
loop_
_entity_poly.entity_id
_entity_poly.type
_entity_poly.pdbx_seq_one_letter_code
_entity_poly.pdbx_strand_id
1 'polypeptide(L)'
;MSDGFWVDVVRVREVADSMSASAEALGAAADSIASPGFGIAAAGRNYGDLGAAYLDAHSGLGRAVGVWRSSVDDISDALTAAMDAYDMQDDAGAHAIDSLR
;
A
#
# COMPACT_ATOMS: atom_id res chain seq x y z
N MET A 1 7.94 37.08 -6.15
CA MET A 1 8.71 35.89 -6.56
C MET A 1 8.41 34.83 -5.52
N SER A 2 7.57 33.86 -5.86
CA SER A 2 7.46 32.65 -5.05
C SER A 2 8.77 31.89 -5.21
N ASP A 3 9.48 31.63 -4.12
CA ASP A 3 10.59 30.68 -4.14
C ASP A 3 10.04 29.39 -4.77
N GLY A 4 10.58 29.03 -5.94
CA GLY A 4 10.08 27.89 -6.71
C GLY A 4 10.17 26.62 -5.88
N PHE A 5 9.04 25.98 -5.62
CA PHE A 5 8.99 24.70 -4.94
C PHE A 5 9.34 23.61 -5.95
N TRP A 6 10.50 23.00 -5.77
CA TRP A 6 10.94 21.84 -6.57
C TRP A 6 10.60 20.55 -5.84
N VAL A 7 9.92 19.64 -6.53
CA VAL A 7 9.62 18.29 -6.04
C VAL A 7 10.62 17.31 -6.63
N ASP A 8 11.20 16.47 -5.78
CA ASP A 8 11.97 15.31 -6.23
C ASP A 8 11.01 14.19 -6.63
N VAL A 9 10.59 14.24 -7.90
CA VAL A 9 9.62 13.31 -8.49
C VAL A 9 10.08 11.85 -8.39
N VAL A 10 11.37 11.61 -8.63
CA VAL A 10 11.95 10.27 -8.52
C VAL A 10 11.81 9.76 -7.10
N ARG A 11 12.16 10.59 -6.11
CA ARG A 11 12.05 10.20 -4.71
C ARG A 11 10.61 9.93 -4.27
N VAL A 12 9.64 10.70 -4.75
CA VAL A 12 8.22 10.48 -4.43
C VAL A 12 7.72 9.16 -5.02
N ARG A 13 8.09 8.85 -6.27
CA ARG A 13 7.76 7.55 -6.91
C ARG A 13 8.40 6.38 -6.15
N GLU A 14 9.66 6.50 -5.72
CA GLU A 14 10.32 5.49 -4.87
C GLU A 14 9.59 5.24 -3.55
N VAL A 15 9.03 6.30 -2.94
CA VAL A 15 8.24 6.16 -1.70
C VAL A 15 6.96 5.39 -1.97
N ALA A 16 6.24 5.70 -3.06
CA ALA A 16 5.04 4.97 -3.45
C ALA A 16 5.35 3.47 -3.69
N ASP A 17 6.41 3.17 -4.43
CA ASP A 17 6.86 1.78 -4.66
C ASP A 17 7.21 1.06 -3.36
N SER A 18 7.91 1.74 -2.44
CA SER A 18 8.28 1.17 -1.15
C SER A 18 7.06 0.91 -0.26
N MET A 19 6.04 1.75 -0.32
CA MET A 19 4.78 1.54 0.40
C MET A 19 4.06 0.31 -0.14
N SER A 20 3.92 0.20 -1.47
CA SER A 20 3.29 -0.96 -2.12
C SER A 20 4.02 -2.28 -1.81
N ALA A 21 5.35 -2.29 -1.88
CA ALA A 21 6.16 -3.46 -1.51
C ALA A 21 5.99 -3.86 -0.04
N SER A 22 5.89 -2.87 0.86
CA SER A 22 5.61 -3.12 2.29
C SER A 22 4.21 -3.70 2.49
N ALA A 23 3.23 -3.23 1.71
CA ALA A 23 1.86 -3.71 1.75
C ALA A 23 1.76 -5.18 1.31
N GLU A 24 2.46 -5.55 0.25
CA GLU A 24 2.56 -6.93 -0.19
C GLU A 24 3.23 -7.83 0.84
N ALA A 25 4.35 -7.40 1.43
CA ALA A 25 5.09 -8.18 2.42
C ALA A 25 4.26 -8.50 3.66
N LEU A 26 3.56 -7.49 4.22
CA LEU A 26 2.69 -7.70 5.38
C LEU A 26 1.42 -8.48 4.99
N GLY A 27 0.89 -8.28 3.78
CA GLY A 27 -0.19 -9.09 3.22
C GLY A 27 0.17 -10.58 3.18
N ALA A 28 1.32 -10.91 2.59
CA ALA A 28 1.80 -12.29 2.51
C ALA A 28 2.05 -12.89 3.90
N ALA A 29 2.58 -12.12 4.85
CA ALA A 29 2.74 -12.56 6.23
C ALA A 29 1.37 -12.85 6.89
N ALA A 30 0.38 -11.98 6.69
CA ALA A 30 -0.96 -12.18 7.22
C ALA A 30 -1.65 -13.41 6.60
N ASP A 31 -1.54 -13.60 5.29
CA ASP A 31 -2.08 -14.77 4.58
C ASP A 31 -1.45 -16.07 5.08
N SER A 32 -0.14 -16.05 5.39
CA SER A 32 0.56 -17.22 5.94
C SER A 32 0.06 -17.64 7.31
N ILE A 33 -0.41 -16.69 8.13
CA ILE A 33 -0.95 -16.93 9.46
C ILE A 33 -2.45 -17.25 9.36
N ALA A 34 -3.18 -16.61 8.44
CA ALA A 34 -4.62 -16.76 8.24
C ALA A 34 -5.03 -18.18 7.83
N SER A 35 -4.14 -18.98 7.25
CA SER A 35 -4.34 -20.43 7.11
C SER A 35 -4.22 -21.08 8.49
N PRO A 36 -5.34 -21.45 9.15
CA PRO A 36 -5.26 -22.01 10.49
C PRO A 36 -4.51 -23.34 10.37
N GLY A 37 -3.31 -23.42 10.95
CA GLY A 37 -2.49 -24.63 11.01
C GLY A 37 -3.12 -25.80 11.77
N PHE A 38 -4.42 -25.74 12.06
CA PHE A 38 -5.21 -26.88 12.47
C PHE A 38 -5.61 -27.64 11.21
N GLY A 39 -4.69 -28.47 10.69
CA GLY A 39 -5.09 -29.52 9.77
C GLY A 39 -6.29 -30.30 10.33
N ILE A 40 -7.11 -30.91 9.47
CA ILE A 40 -8.36 -31.61 9.83
C ILE A 40 -8.20 -32.53 11.07
N ALA A 41 -7.00 -33.09 11.29
CA ALA A 41 -6.64 -33.90 12.45
C ALA A 41 -6.63 -33.15 13.82
N ALA A 42 -6.37 -31.84 13.84
CA ALA A 42 -6.39 -31.01 15.05
C ALA A 42 -7.76 -30.34 15.29
N ALA A 43 -8.58 -30.20 14.25
CA ALA A 43 -9.97 -29.73 14.33
C ALA A 43 -10.88 -30.66 15.17
N GLY A 44 -10.44 -31.90 15.44
CA GLY A 44 -11.14 -32.85 16.32
C GLY A 44 -10.96 -32.59 17.82
N ARG A 45 -10.00 -31.76 18.24
CA ARG A 45 -9.93 -31.29 19.64
C ARG A 45 -10.78 -30.05 19.76
N ASN A 46 -12.06 -30.26 20.09
CA ASN A 46 -13.01 -29.18 20.28
C ASN A 46 -12.57 -28.29 21.46
N TYR A 47 -11.85 -27.20 21.18
CA TYR A 47 -11.49 -26.19 22.18
C TYR A 47 -12.68 -25.28 22.54
N GLY A 48 -13.89 -25.56 22.03
CA GLY A 48 -15.09 -24.78 22.28
C GLY A 48 -14.86 -23.30 21.93
N ASP A 49 -15.17 -22.43 22.89
CA ASP A 49 -15.06 -20.97 22.75
C ASP A 49 -13.64 -20.49 22.41
N LEU A 50 -12.59 -21.20 22.85
CA LEU A 50 -11.21 -20.84 22.55
C LEU A 50 -10.87 -21.03 21.06
N GLY A 51 -11.41 -22.07 20.42
CA GLY A 51 -11.25 -22.30 18.99
C GLY A 51 -11.97 -21.24 18.16
N ALA A 52 -13.18 -20.86 18.58
CA ALA A 52 -13.96 -19.79 17.94
C ALA A 52 -13.26 -18.42 18.07
N ALA A 53 -12.72 -18.09 19.25
CA ALA A 53 -11.97 -16.85 19.47
C ALA A 53 -10.69 -16.78 18.60
N TYR A 54 -9.97 -17.90 18.46
CA TYR A 54 -8.79 -17.97 17.59
C TYR A 54 -9.13 -17.73 16.12
N LEU A 55 -10.21 -18.35 15.64
CA LEU A 55 -10.68 -18.22 14.26
C LEU A 55 -11.14 -16.79 13.96
N ASP A 56 -11.88 -16.18 14.89
CA ASP A 56 -12.33 -14.79 14.77
C ASP A 56 -11.13 -13.83 14.72
N ALA A 57 -10.15 -13.99 15.60
CA ALA A 57 -8.93 -13.19 15.60
C ALA A 57 -8.15 -13.31 14.28
N HIS A 58 -8.03 -14.51 13.71
CA HIS A 58 -7.38 -14.73 12.42
C HIS A 58 -8.16 -14.06 11.28
N SER A 59 -9.48 -14.18 11.28
CA SER A 59 -10.33 -13.52 10.30
C SER A 59 -10.26 -11.99 10.41
N GLY A 60 -10.15 -11.47 11.63
CA GLY A 60 -9.99 -10.05 11.93
C GLY A 60 -8.67 -9.50 11.41
N LEU A 61 -7.58 -10.26 11.59
CA LEU A 61 -6.27 -9.91 11.03
C LEU A 61 -6.31 -9.81 9.50
N GLY A 62 -6.88 -10.81 8.82
CA GLY A 62 -7.01 -10.80 7.36
C GLY A 62 -7.81 -9.59 6.86
N ARG A 63 -8.93 -9.25 7.51
CA ARG A 63 -9.72 -8.05 7.18
C ARG A 63 -8.92 -6.76 7.38
N ALA A 64 -8.24 -6.61 8.52
CA ALA A 64 -7.48 -5.40 8.84
C ALA A 64 -6.33 -5.18 7.84
N VAL A 65 -5.60 -6.24 7.50
CA VAL A 65 -4.49 -6.18 6.54
C VAL A 65 -5.00 -5.92 5.12
N GLY A 66 -6.14 -6.50 4.73
CA GLY A 66 -6.78 -6.20 3.45
C GLY A 66 -7.17 -4.72 3.31
N VAL A 67 -7.77 -4.12 4.35
CA VAL A 67 -8.12 -2.68 4.37
C VAL A 67 -6.87 -1.81 4.27
N TRP A 68 -5.83 -2.16 5.02
CA TRP A 68 -4.57 -1.41 5.00
C TRP A 68 -3.88 -1.49 3.62
N ARG A 69 -3.83 -2.67 2.99
CA ARG A 69 -3.28 -2.83 1.63
C ARG A 69 -4.04 -1.97 0.61
N SER A 70 -5.37 -2.01 0.64
CA SER A 70 -6.20 -1.15 -0.23
C SER A 70 -5.90 0.34 -0.03
N SER A 71 -5.68 0.76 1.22
CA SER A 71 -5.36 2.17 1.52
C SER A 71 -3.97 2.56 1.02
N VAL A 72 -3.02 1.63 1.06
CA VAL A 72 -1.68 1.85 0.49
C VAL A 72 -1.74 1.97 -1.02
N ASP A 73 -2.51 1.10 -1.69
CA ASP A 73 -2.70 1.16 -3.14
C ASP A 73 -3.28 2.52 -3.56
N ASP A 74 -4.33 3.01 -2.87
CA ASP A 74 -4.92 4.32 -3.12
C ASP A 74 -3.92 5.48 -2.95
N ILE A 75 -3.04 5.41 -1.94
CA ILE A 75 -2.03 6.43 -1.68
C ILE A 75 -0.94 6.39 -2.76
N SER A 76 -0.45 5.21 -3.12
CA SER A 76 0.58 5.03 -4.14
C SER A 76 0.10 5.53 -5.51
N ASP A 77 -1.16 5.25 -5.87
CA ASP A 77 -1.79 5.76 -7.09
C ASP A 77 -1.91 7.29 -7.07
N ALA A 78 -2.34 7.87 -5.94
CA ALA A 78 -2.46 9.31 -5.80
C ALA A 78 -1.10 10.03 -5.90
N LEU A 79 -0.04 9.47 -5.30
CA LEU A 79 1.32 10.00 -5.39
C LEU A 79 1.83 9.95 -6.83
N THR A 80 1.61 8.83 -7.53
CA THR A 80 2.02 8.66 -8.93
C THR A 80 1.31 9.66 -9.83
N ALA A 81 -0.01 9.78 -9.72
CA ALA A 81 -0.81 10.74 -10.49
C ALA A 81 -0.39 12.19 -10.23
N ALA A 82 -0.07 12.53 -8.98
CA ALA A 82 0.43 13.86 -8.64
C ALA A 82 1.79 14.16 -9.29
N MET A 83 2.68 13.17 -9.35
CA MET A 83 3.99 13.32 -9.98
C MET A 83 3.90 13.41 -11.51
N ASP A 84 3.01 12.64 -12.13
CA ASP A 84 2.76 12.76 -13.57
C ASP A 84 2.21 14.15 -13.93
N ALA A 85 1.31 14.69 -13.11
CA ALA A 85 0.80 16.04 -13.28
C ALA A 85 1.89 17.11 -13.07
N TYR A 86 2.81 16.89 -12.14
CA TYR A 86 3.95 17.78 -11.90
C TYR A 86 4.90 17.78 -13.11
N ASP A 87 5.32 16.60 -13.60
CA ASP A 87 6.20 16.46 -14.77
C ASP A 87 5.61 17.18 -16.00
N MET A 88 4.30 17.00 -16.26
CA MET A 88 3.61 17.68 -17.36
C MET A 88 3.60 19.22 -17.21
N GLN A 89 3.47 19.73 -15.99
CA GLN A 89 3.49 21.17 -15.74
C GLN A 89 4.90 21.75 -15.88
N ASP A 90 5.92 21.03 -15.41
CA ASP A 90 7.31 21.44 -15.53
C ASP A 90 7.75 21.50 -17.01
N ASP A 91 7.43 20.47 -17.79
CA ASP A 91 7.71 20.42 -19.24
C ASP A 91 7.00 21.56 -20.00
N ALA A 92 5.71 21.80 -19.69
CA ALA A 92 4.96 22.89 -20.31
C ALA A 92 5.55 24.26 -19.96
N GLY A 93 5.99 24.45 -18.71
CA GLY A 93 6.68 25.65 -18.25
C GLY A 93 8.02 25.86 -18.97
N ALA A 94 8.81 24.80 -19.10
CA ALA A 94 10.09 24.83 -19.81
C ALA A 94 9.91 25.21 -21.28
N HIS A 95 8.95 24.61 -21.99
CA HIS A 95 8.64 24.95 -23.38
C HIS A 95 8.14 26.40 -23.56
N ALA A 96 7.34 26.92 -22.62
CA ALA A 96 6.89 28.30 -22.66
C ALA A 96 8.05 29.29 -22.52
N ILE A 97 9.06 28.97 -21.70
CA ILE A 97 10.26 29.81 -21.55
C ILE A 97 11.12 29.78 -22.82
N ASP A 98 11.33 28.58 -23.39
CA ASP A 98 12.17 28.42 -24.59
C ASP A 98 11.55 29.10 -25.83
N SER A 99 10.22 29.05 -25.97
CA SER A 99 9.50 29.70 -27.07
C SER A 99 9.42 31.23 -26.99
N LEU A 100 9.80 31.84 -25.86
CA LEU A 100 9.91 33.29 -25.68
C LEU A 100 11.31 33.84 -26.00
N ARG A 101 12.27 32.96 -26.34
CA ARG A 101 13.68 33.27 -26.55
C ARG A 101 14.05 33.36 -28.03
#